data_AF-A0A619ADA0-F1
#
_entry.id   AF-A0A619ADA0-F1
#
_cell.length_a   1.000
_cell.length_b   1.000
_cell.length_c   1.000
_cell.angle_alpha   90.00
_cell.angle_beta   90.00
_cell.angle_gamma   90.00
#
_symmetry.space_group_name_H-M   'P 1'
#
loop_
_entity.id
_entity.type
_entity.pdbx_description
1 polymer ?
#
loop_
_entity_poly.entity_id
_entity_poly.type
_entity_poly.pdbx_seq_one_letter_code
_entity_poly.pdbx_strand_id
1 'polypeptide(L)'
;MIQYDWLKAEQDFFKPLPMLGEVAIQRILIDTGETSSLSQPLYRHEGSFSDVVSIKIRDSVLTMEGNPSRWGKLDNVFGCSSIDECFTIFNQILCSLGLPPFSKGSRFKLRQSPDKSVCGHIWNGAIIKETHINSNYSVGQNNEVHFIRGVSTQKYRNSIPRLHTNGMTCDWLSKLGNANLIYPSLYCKAYDLMIHSMKKVKSKFGESSDEYKYLQHLHKYLVDNGVVRFEQKVKSRYLQKHDLCYWGYSEFELLEQIHNEFVSIVNKLSVTAYDVNTISEELLAKGIVNNTKAANTTAFYVYSWMNGERFDFSKSQVQTHRARLRKIGIDIAMEYDASKISGVVVHNVRDITMTECSKPEWYRERVTPLRVVGEN
;
A
#
# COMPACT_ATOMS: atom_id res chain seq x y z
N MET A 1 -1.23 -9.56 10.45
CA MET A 1 -2.05 -10.11 9.37
C MET A 1 -2.25 -9.05 8.28
N ILE A 2 -1.93 -9.42 7.05
CA ILE A 2 -2.07 -8.55 5.87
C ILE A 2 -3.55 -8.40 5.47
N GLN A 3 -3.91 -7.22 4.98
CA GLN A 3 -5.26 -6.88 4.51
C GLN A 3 -5.20 -6.29 3.10
N TYR A 4 -6.31 -6.36 2.37
CA TYR A 4 -6.44 -5.93 0.98
C TYR A 4 -7.48 -4.81 0.85
N ASP A 5 -7.05 -3.58 0.59
CA ASP A 5 -7.93 -2.41 0.62
C ASP A 5 -8.41 -1.95 -0.75
N TRP A 6 -7.70 -2.27 -1.83
CA TRP A 6 -8.07 -1.84 -3.17
C TRP A 6 -7.85 -2.97 -4.16
N LEU A 7 -8.73 -3.08 -5.14
CA LEU A 7 -8.59 -4.02 -6.24
C LEU A 7 -8.95 -3.31 -7.55
N LYS A 8 -8.12 -3.53 -8.57
CA LYS A 8 -8.45 -3.25 -9.97
C LYS A 8 -8.30 -4.54 -10.74
N ALA A 9 -9.40 -5.02 -11.32
CA ALA A 9 -9.45 -6.26 -12.07
C ALA A 9 -10.01 -6.04 -13.47
N GLU A 10 -9.56 -6.87 -14.41
CA GLU A 10 -10.01 -6.89 -15.80
C GLU A 10 -10.26 -8.33 -16.24
N GLN A 11 -11.33 -8.59 -16.99
CA GLN A 11 -11.58 -9.89 -17.61
C GLN A 11 -12.22 -9.71 -18.97
N ASP A 12 -11.75 -10.49 -19.95
CA ASP A 12 -12.40 -10.68 -21.24
C ASP A 12 -13.36 -11.87 -21.13
N PHE A 13 -14.63 -11.63 -21.38
CA PHE A 13 -15.67 -12.66 -21.34
C PHE A 13 -15.89 -13.35 -22.69
N PHE A 14 -15.17 -12.92 -23.73
CA PHE A 14 -15.27 -13.45 -25.11
C PHE A 14 -16.69 -13.37 -25.71
N LYS A 15 -17.57 -12.59 -25.09
CA LYS A 15 -18.94 -12.33 -25.50
C LYS A 15 -19.26 -10.87 -25.20
N PRO A 16 -20.04 -10.17 -26.06
CA PRO A 16 -20.45 -8.80 -25.80
C PRO A 16 -21.18 -8.68 -24.46
N LEU A 17 -20.81 -7.68 -23.67
CA LEU A 17 -21.40 -7.40 -22.36
C LEU A 17 -22.46 -6.30 -22.47
N PRO A 18 -23.51 -6.33 -21.63
CA PRO A 18 -24.48 -5.25 -21.58
C PRO A 18 -23.83 -3.98 -21.04
N MET A 19 -24.03 -2.84 -21.73
CA MET A 19 -23.58 -1.54 -21.26
C MET A 19 -24.47 -1.06 -20.10
N LEU A 20 -23.87 -0.41 -19.11
CA LEU A 20 -24.58 0.12 -17.94
C LEU A 20 -25.03 1.57 -18.11
N GLY A 21 -24.36 2.33 -18.98
CA GLY A 21 -24.64 3.75 -19.21
C GLY A 21 -25.54 4.00 -20.42
N GLU A 22 -26.11 5.20 -20.47
CA GLU A 22 -26.93 5.68 -21.61
C GLU A 22 -26.10 6.04 -22.85
N VAL A 23 -24.78 6.27 -22.67
CA VAL A 23 -23.88 6.71 -23.72
C VAL A 23 -22.85 5.62 -24.03
N ALA A 24 -22.67 5.32 -25.31
CA ALA A 24 -21.60 4.49 -25.81
C ALA A 24 -20.76 5.25 -26.84
N ILE A 25 -19.45 4.98 -26.84
CA ILE A 25 -18.45 5.61 -27.69
C ILE A 25 -17.90 4.54 -28.64
N GLN A 26 -18.02 4.82 -29.93
CA GLN A 26 -17.34 4.10 -31.00
C GLN A 26 -16.49 5.08 -31.80
N ARG A 27 -15.23 4.72 -32.05
CA ARG A 27 -14.33 5.53 -32.88
C ARG A 27 -14.34 4.95 -34.28
N ILE A 28 -14.44 5.83 -35.28
CA ILE A 28 -14.43 5.47 -36.70
C ILE A 28 -13.24 6.17 -37.31
N LEU A 29 -12.34 5.41 -37.95
CA LEU A 29 -11.28 6.00 -38.75
C LEU A 29 -11.91 6.52 -40.05
N ILE A 30 -11.80 7.82 -40.29
CA ILE A 30 -12.44 8.48 -41.43
C ILE A 30 -11.84 7.98 -42.75
N ASP A 31 -10.53 7.75 -42.78
CA ASP A 31 -9.82 7.38 -44.01
C ASP A 31 -10.09 5.94 -44.46
N THR A 32 -10.33 5.01 -43.53
CA THR A 32 -10.52 3.57 -43.82
C THR A 32 -11.93 3.07 -43.61
N GLY A 33 -12.77 3.81 -42.89
CA GLY A 33 -14.09 3.36 -42.44
C GLY A 33 -14.05 2.30 -41.33
N GLU A 34 -12.87 1.91 -40.84
CA GLU A 34 -12.74 0.91 -39.79
C GLU A 34 -13.26 1.44 -38.44
N THR A 35 -14.07 0.62 -37.77
CA THR A 35 -14.68 0.97 -36.49
C THR A 35 -13.99 0.28 -35.32
N SER A 36 -13.75 1.00 -34.22
CA SER A 36 -13.32 0.41 -32.96
C SER A 36 -14.45 -0.39 -32.30
N SER A 37 -14.11 -1.25 -31.35
CA SER A 37 -15.08 -1.86 -30.44
C SER A 37 -15.88 -0.80 -29.68
N LEU A 38 -17.14 -1.12 -29.36
CA LEU A 38 -18.01 -0.26 -28.57
C LEU A 38 -17.48 -0.14 -27.13
N SER A 39 -17.48 1.06 -26.58
CA SER A 39 -17.02 1.30 -25.20
C SER A 39 -17.94 2.24 -24.46
N GLN A 40 -18.18 1.99 -23.17
CA GLN A 40 -18.88 2.96 -22.33
C GLN A 40 -17.91 3.92 -21.63
N PRO A 41 -18.34 5.15 -21.32
CA PRO A 41 -17.71 5.98 -20.30
C PRO A 41 -17.60 5.25 -18.95
N LEU A 42 -16.78 5.79 -18.05
CA LEU A 42 -16.63 5.22 -16.71
C LEU A 42 -17.97 5.28 -15.96
N TYR A 43 -18.55 4.12 -15.67
CA TYR A 43 -19.75 4.02 -14.85
C TYR A 43 -19.35 4.00 -13.38
N ARG A 44 -19.94 4.87 -12.56
CA ARG A 44 -19.71 4.92 -11.11
C ARG A 44 -20.92 4.37 -10.40
N HIS A 45 -20.72 3.29 -9.65
CA HIS A 45 -21.76 2.71 -8.81
C HIS A 45 -21.49 3.10 -7.35
N GLU A 46 -22.45 3.80 -6.74
CA GLU A 46 -22.36 4.26 -5.35
C GLU A 46 -22.97 3.23 -4.38
N GLY A 47 -22.23 2.92 -3.33
CA GLY A 47 -22.69 2.09 -2.22
C GLY A 47 -23.33 2.91 -1.09
N SER A 48 -23.83 2.20 -0.07
CA SER A 48 -24.62 2.79 1.02
C SER A 48 -23.89 3.91 1.77
N PHE A 49 -22.58 3.79 2.00
CA PHE A 49 -21.79 4.69 2.83
C PHE A 49 -20.85 5.62 2.02
N SER A 50 -21.25 5.96 0.80
CA SER A 50 -20.48 6.81 -0.15
C SER A 50 -19.22 6.13 -0.69
N ASP A 51 -19.22 4.81 -0.68
CA ASP A 51 -18.24 4.00 -1.41
C ASP A 51 -18.56 4.09 -2.88
N VAL A 52 -17.54 4.13 -3.72
CA VAL A 52 -17.73 4.16 -5.17
C VAL A 52 -16.83 3.10 -5.78
N VAL A 53 -17.43 2.24 -6.59
CA VAL A 53 -16.71 1.38 -7.51
C VAL A 53 -16.90 1.92 -8.92
N SER A 54 -15.85 1.83 -9.73
CA SER A 54 -15.88 2.28 -11.10
C SER A 54 -15.81 1.07 -12.03
N ILE A 55 -16.73 1.02 -12.99
CA ILE A 55 -16.88 -0.07 -13.95
C ILE A 55 -16.74 0.50 -15.36
N LYS A 56 -15.90 -0.13 -16.17
CA LYS A 56 -15.72 0.19 -17.57
C LYS A 56 -15.93 -1.08 -18.40
N ILE A 57 -16.76 -0.97 -19.42
CA ILE A 57 -17.03 -2.05 -20.36
C ILE A 57 -16.55 -1.61 -21.75
N ARG A 58 -15.81 -2.48 -22.40
CA ARG A 58 -15.39 -2.35 -23.79
C ARG A 58 -15.69 -3.67 -24.48
N ASP A 59 -16.82 -3.70 -25.18
CA ASP A 59 -17.33 -4.89 -25.87
C ASP A 59 -17.41 -6.11 -24.94
N SER A 60 -16.45 -7.05 -25.04
CA SER A 60 -16.37 -8.23 -24.16
C SER A 60 -15.53 -8.06 -22.90
N VAL A 61 -14.82 -6.93 -22.77
CA VAL A 61 -13.87 -6.68 -21.67
C VAL A 61 -14.53 -5.84 -20.59
N LEU A 62 -14.54 -6.37 -19.37
CA LEU A 62 -14.96 -5.66 -18.17
C LEU A 62 -13.74 -5.29 -17.34
N THR A 63 -13.66 -4.02 -16.92
CA THR A 63 -12.71 -3.55 -15.91
C THR A 63 -13.48 -2.98 -14.73
N MET A 64 -13.13 -3.39 -13.52
CA MET A 64 -13.70 -2.88 -12.28
C MET A 64 -12.58 -2.44 -11.34
N GLU A 65 -12.74 -1.28 -10.71
CA GLU A 65 -11.83 -0.78 -9.68
C GLU A 65 -12.57 -0.17 -8.49
N GLY A 66 -12.01 -0.35 -7.29
CA GLY A 66 -12.57 0.20 -6.06
C GLY A 66 -12.01 -0.42 -4.80
N ASN A 67 -12.57 -0.01 -3.66
CA ASN A 67 -12.18 -0.51 -2.34
C ASN A 67 -13.18 -1.58 -1.85
N PRO A 68 -12.87 -2.88 -2.02
CA PRO A 68 -13.75 -3.96 -1.55
C PRO A 68 -13.87 -3.97 -0.01
N SER A 69 -12.81 -3.61 0.72
CA SER A 69 -12.77 -3.58 2.19
C SER A 69 -13.69 -2.56 2.82
N ARG A 70 -13.98 -1.47 2.11
CA ARG A 70 -14.87 -0.40 2.53
C ARG A 70 -16.30 -0.62 2.08
N TRP A 71 -16.53 -1.37 1.00
CA TRP A 71 -17.85 -1.54 0.41
C TRP A 71 -18.88 -2.09 1.41
N GLY A 72 -19.92 -1.31 1.72
CA GLY A 72 -20.93 -1.70 2.71
C GLY A 72 -20.46 -1.56 4.17
N LYS A 73 -19.39 -0.77 4.39
CA LYS A 73 -18.85 -0.36 5.69
C LYS A 73 -18.58 1.14 5.71
N LEU A 74 -18.46 1.72 6.91
CA LEU A 74 -18.15 3.14 7.09
C LEU A 74 -16.64 3.45 7.01
N ASP A 75 -15.82 2.43 7.19
CA ASP A 75 -14.37 2.52 7.28
C ASP A 75 -13.69 1.26 6.72
N ASN A 76 -12.38 1.35 6.51
CA ASN A 76 -11.52 0.27 6.07
C ASN A 76 -10.37 0.02 7.06
N VAL A 77 -10.58 0.27 8.37
CA VAL A 77 -9.53 -0.01 9.37
C VAL A 77 -9.20 -1.49 9.37
N PHE A 78 -10.21 -2.36 9.35
CA PHE A 78 -10.03 -3.80 9.17
C PHE A 78 -10.69 -4.22 7.86
N GLY A 79 -9.86 -4.59 6.89
CA GLY A 79 -10.26 -4.97 5.53
C GLY A 79 -10.34 -6.48 5.28
N CYS A 80 -10.48 -6.81 4.01
CA CYS A 80 -10.45 -8.17 3.48
C CYS A 80 -9.10 -8.83 3.75
N SER A 81 -9.16 -10.12 4.07
CA SER A 81 -8.03 -10.98 4.43
C SER A 81 -7.37 -11.67 3.23
N SER A 82 -8.07 -11.71 2.09
CA SER A 82 -7.58 -12.36 0.88
C SER A 82 -8.07 -11.67 -0.40
N ILE A 83 -7.37 -11.94 -1.50
CA ILE A 83 -7.81 -11.57 -2.85
C ILE A 83 -9.12 -12.25 -3.22
N ASP A 84 -9.33 -13.51 -2.78
CA ASP A 84 -10.57 -14.24 -3.05
C ASP A 84 -11.78 -13.51 -2.42
N GLU A 85 -11.65 -13.05 -1.18
CA GLU A 85 -12.68 -12.25 -0.51
C GLU A 85 -12.97 -10.94 -1.27
N CYS A 86 -11.93 -10.27 -1.79
CA CYS A 86 -12.09 -9.07 -2.61
C CYS A 86 -12.92 -9.35 -3.88
N PHE A 87 -12.64 -10.45 -4.57
CA PHE A 87 -13.40 -10.86 -5.75
C PHE A 87 -14.82 -11.31 -5.40
N THR A 88 -15.06 -11.94 -4.25
CA THR A 88 -16.42 -12.24 -3.78
C THR A 88 -17.28 -10.98 -3.71
N ILE A 89 -16.72 -9.89 -3.15
CA ILE A 89 -17.42 -8.60 -3.04
C ILE A 89 -17.64 -7.97 -4.42
N PHE A 90 -16.61 -7.95 -5.27
CA PHE A 90 -16.76 -7.43 -6.64
C PHE A 90 -17.84 -8.20 -7.41
N ASN A 91 -17.87 -9.52 -7.28
CA ASN A 91 -18.86 -10.37 -7.93
C ASN A 91 -20.27 -10.13 -7.41
N GLN A 92 -20.46 -9.90 -6.10
CA GLN A 92 -21.76 -9.50 -5.56
C GLN A 92 -22.27 -8.20 -6.20
N ILE A 93 -21.39 -7.22 -6.40
CA ILE A 93 -21.73 -5.95 -7.05
C ILE A 93 -22.07 -6.17 -8.53
N LEU A 94 -21.24 -6.92 -9.26
CA LEU A 94 -21.49 -7.22 -10.68
C LEU A 94 -22.83 -7.93 -10.88
N CYS A 95 -23.11 -8.97 -10.08
CA CYS A 95 -24.39 -9.67 -10.12
C CYS A 95 -25.57 -8.74 -9.78
N SER A 96 -25.38 -7.76 -8.88
CA SER A 96 -26.42 -6.78 -8.57
C SER A 96 -26.77 -5.85 -9.74
N LEU A 97 -25.82 -5.66 -10.67
CA LEU A 97 -25.95 -4.85 -11.87
C LEU A 97 -26.31 -5.68 -13.12
N GLY A 98 -26.58 -6.99 -12.96
CA GLY A 98 -26.88 -7.89 -14.09
C GLY A 98 -25.67 -8.23 -14.97
N LEU A 99 -24.45 -8.02 -14.46
CA LEU A 99 -23.20 -8.33 -15.16
C LEU A 99 -22.66 -9.70 -14.75
N PRO A 100 -21.92 -10.39 -15.65
CA PRO A 100 -21.31 -11.66 -15.29
C PRO A 100 -20.22 -11.45 -14.23
N PRO A 101 -20.10 -12.37 -13.25
CA PRO A 101 -19.07 -12.30 -12.23
C PRO A 101 -17.69 -12.59 -12.83
N PHE A 102 -16.64 -12.03 -12.23
CA PHE A 102 -15.28 -12.47 -12.49
C PHE A 102 -15.11 -13.95 -12.14
N SER A 103 -14.25 -14.64 -12.88
CA SER A 103 -13.92 -16.05 -12.65
C SER A 103 -12.42 -16.26 -12.45
N LYS A 104 -12.08 -17.27 -11.64
CA LYS A 104 -10.72 -17.81 -11.61
C LYS A 104 -10.39 -18.38 -13.00
N GLY A 105 -9.19 -18.09 -13.50
CA GLY A 105 -8.77 -18.57 -14.81
C GLY A 105 -8.13 -19.94 -14.77
N SER A 106 -8.10 -20.60 -15.92
CA SER A 106 -7.36 -21.83 -16.17
C SER A 106 -6.49 -21.67 -17.44
N ARG A 107 -5.19 -21.98 -17.33
CA ARG A 107 -4.21 -22.01 -18.44
C ARG A 107 -4.57 -23.17 -19.41
N PHE A 108 -4.33 -23.19 -20.74
CA PHE A 108 -3.60 -22.35 -21.71
C PHE A 108 -4.00 -22.68 -23.17
N LYS A 109 -3.98 -21.69 -24.08
CA LYS A 109 -3.59 -21.92 -25.50
C LYS A 109 -2.35 -21.08 -25.81
N LEU A 110 -1.38 -21.68 -26.50
CA LEU A 110 -0.30 -20.95 -27.14
C LEU A 110 -0.93 -20.16 -28.30
N ARG A 111 -0.81 -18.84 -28.29
CA ARG A 111 -1.14 -18.07 -29.49
C ARG A 111 -0.06 -18.38 -30.52
N GLN A 112 -0.44 -18.94 -31.65
CA GLN A 112 0.48 -19.09 -32.78
C GLN A 112 0.48 -17.76 -33.55
N SER A 113 1.65 -17.18 -33.74
CA SER A 113 1.85 -16.14 -34.73
C SER A 113 1.68 -16.73 -36.15
N PRO A 114 1.45 -15.90 -37.19
CA PRO A 114 1.40 -16.37 -38.59
C PRO A 114 2.67 -17.13 -39.03
N ASP A 115 3.81 -16.83 -38.40
CA ASP A 115 5.12 -17.45 -38.62
C ASP A 115 5.37 -18.70 -37.73
N LYS A 116 4.35 -19.23 -37.05
CA LYS A 116 4.41 -20.33 -36.07
C LYS A 116 5.31 -20.07 -34.86
N SER A 117 5.73 -18.83 -34.61
CA SER A 117 6.37 -18.45 -33.34
C SER A 117 5.33 -18.42 -32.21
N VAL A 118 5.77 -18.75 -30.99
CA VAL A 118 4.92 -18.73 -29.80
C VAL A 118 4.66 -17.28 -29.39
N CYS A 119 3.44 -16.79 -29.59
CA CYS A 119 3.00 -15.41 -29.33
C CYS A 119 2.31 -15.26 -27.97
N GLY A 120 2.95 -15.72 -26.91
CA GLY A 120 2.46 -15.55 -25.54
C GLY A 120 1.17 -16.32 -25.20
N HIS A 121 0.60 -15.95 -24.06
CA HIS A 121 -0.40 -16.73 -23.35
C HIS A 121 -1.76 -16.03 -23.33
N ILE A 122 -2.84 -16.79 -23.56
CA ILE A 122 -4.22 -16.32 -23.39
C ILE A 122 -4.71 -16.77 -22.01
N TRP A 123 -5.23 -15.83 -21.23
CA TRP A 123 -5.84 -16.06 -19.92
C TRP A 123 -7.33 -15.76 -20.00
N ASN A 124 -8.16 -16.69 -19.52
CA ASN A 124 -9.63 -16.63 -19.62
C ASN A 124 -10.32 -16.17 -18.32
N GLY A 125 -9.57 -15.95 -17.25
CA GLY A 125 -10.09 -15.47 -15.97
C GLY A 125 -9.77 -14.01 -15.71
N ALA A 126 -10.02 -13.57 -14.48
CA ALA A 126 -9.72 -12.21 -14.07
C ALA A 126 -8.21 -11.96 -13.97
N ILE A 127 -7.81 -10.76 -14.39
CA ILE A 127 -6.47 -10.23 -14.35
C ILE A 127 -6.43 -9.06 -13.38
N ILE A 128 -5.64 -9.16 -12.33
CA ILE A 128 -5.40 -8.10 -11.36
C ILE A 128 -4.42 -7.10 -11.97
N LYS A 129 -4.87 -5.85 -12.11
CA LYS A 129 -4.05 -4.72 -12.59
C LYS A 129 -3.50 -3.90 -11.43
N GLU A 130 -4.13 -3.90 -10.27
CA GLU A 130 -3.63 -3.21 -9.08
C GLU A 130 -4.26 -3.83 -7.83
N THR A 131 -3.47 -3.94 -6.76
CA THR A 131 -3.97 -4.30 -5.43
C THR A 131 -3.23 -3.51 -4.36
N HIS A 132 -3.93 -3.11 -3.30
CA HIS A 132 -3.32 -2.41 -2.17
C HIS A 132 -3.31 -3.33 -0.97
N ILE A 133 -2.13 -3.60 -0.44
CA ILE A 133 -1.93 -4.43 0.75
C ILE A 133 -1.55 -3.56 1.94
N ASN A 134 -2.03 -3.91 3.12
CA ASN A 134 -1.74 -3.12 4.32
C ASN A 134 -1.76 -3.95 5.62
N SER A 135 -1.19 -3.37 6.68
CA SER A 135 -1.39 -3.82 8.07
C SER A 135 -1.32 -2.63 9.03
N ASN A 136 -2.02 -2.76 10.15
CA ASN A 136 -2.08 -1.73 11.20
C ASN A 136 -1.30 -2.16 12.43
N TYR A 137 -0.58 -1.21 13.03
CA TYR A 137 0.12 -1.40 14.29
C TYR A 137 -0.22 -0.28 15.27
N SER A 138 -0.33 -0.65 16.54
CA SER A 138 -0.39 0.26 17.68
C SER A 138 1.03 0.63 18.07
N VAL A 139 1.28 1.93 18.23
CA VAL A 139 2.55 2.49 18.74
C VAL A 139 2.34 3.26 20.06
N GLY A 140 1.14 3.20 20.62
CA GLY A 140 0.74 3.93 21.81
C GLY A 140 0.33 5.37 21.51
N GLN A 141 -0.55 5.89 22.37
CA GLN A 141 -1.13 7.23 22.21
C GLN A 141 -0.07 8.33 22.08
N ASN A 142 -0.26 9.22 21.10
CA ASN A 142 0.58 10.38 20.79
C ASN A 142 2.01 10.05 20.31
N ASN A 143 2.31 8.79 19.98
CA ASN A 143 3.61 8.39 19.46
C ASN A 143 3.67 8.32 17.93
N GLU A 144 2.53 8.43 17.22
CA GLU A 144 2.43 8.16 15.79
C GLU A 144 3.33 9.07 14.95
N VAL A 145 3.30 10.38 15.23
CA VAL A 145 4.12 11.35 14.50
C VAL A 145 5.61 11.12 14.75
N HIS A 146 5.99 10.82 16.00
CA HIS A 146 7.38 10.52 16.36
C HIS A 146 7.85 9.23 15.68
N PHE A 147 7.01 8.20 15.69
CA PHE A 147 7.27 6.93 15.03
C PHE A 147 7.45 7.10 13.53
N ILE A 148 6.51 7.78 12.85
CA ILE A 148 6.58 8.04 11.41
C ILE A 148 7.83 8.84 11.06
N ARG A 149 8.17 9.86 11.86
CA ARG A 149 9.41 10.64 11.69
C ARG A 149 10.65 9.76 11.80
N GLY A 150 10.73 8.92 12.83
CA GLY A 150 11.83 7.98 13.01
C GLY A 150 11.98 7.04 11.81
N VAL A 151 10.88 6.40 11.39
CA VAL A 151 10.86 5.51 10.22
C VAL A 151 11.25 6.26 8.93
N SER A 152 10.89 7.53 8.79
CA SER A 152 11.25 8.36 7.64
C SER A 152 12.75 8.65 7.48
N THR A 153 13.58 8.26 8.45
CA THR A 153 15.05 8.29 8.31
C THR A 153 15.59 7.11 7.49
N GLN A 154 14.78 6.05 7.33
CA GLN A 154 15.19 4.78 6.73
C GLN A 154 14.82 4.70 5.24
N LYS A 155 15.76 4.19 4.43
CA LYS A 155 15.46 3.80 3.05
C LYS A 155 14.74 2.46 3.00
N TYR A 156 13.83 2.34 2.03
CA TYR A 156 13.21 1.09 1.65
C TYR A 156 13.63 0.72 0.23
N ARG A 157 14.37 -0.38 0.09
CA ARG A 157 14.98 -0.80 -1.18
C ARG A 157 15.78 0.36 -1.81
N ASN A 158 15.45 0.73 -3.05
CA ASN A 158 16.06 1.85 -3.78
C ASN A 158 15.28 3.16 -3.63
N SER A 159 14.20 3.16 -2.83
CA SER A 159 13.33 4.31 -2.64
C SER A 159 13.77 5.15 -1.43
N ILE A 160 13.60 6.45 -1.59
CA ILE A 160 13.94 7.49 -0.63
C ILE A 160 12.67 7.87 0.14
N PRO A 161 12.73 7.94 1.48
CA PRO A 161 11.60 8.40 2.28
C PRO A 161 11.31 9.88 2.02
N ARG A 162 10.03 10.22 1.91
CA ARG A 162 9.53 11.58 1.86
C ARG A 162 8.45 11.74 2.93
N LEU A 163 8.83 12.42 4.00
CA LEU A 163 7.92 12.81 5.06
C LEU A 163 7.04 13.98 4.58
N HIS A 164 5.73 13.85 4.71
CA HIS A 164 4.80 14.91 4.40
C HIS A 164 4.92 16.07 5.41
N THR A 165 4.55 17.28 5.01
CA THR A 165 4.71 18.51 5.81
C THR A 165 4.04 18.45 7.18
N ASN A 166 2.91 17.74 7.30
CA ASN A 166 2.19 17.55 8.55
C ASN A 166 2.78 16.45 9.46
N GLY A 167 3.77 15.69 8.98
CA GLY A 167 4.36 14.56 9.71
C GLY A 167 3.47 13.33 9.88
N MET A 168 2.25 13.33 9.33
CA MET A 168 1.25 12.26 9.51
C MET A 168 1.39 11.14 8.47
N THR A 169 2.27 11.31 7.48
CA THR A 169 2.48 10.35 6.39
C THR A 169 3.92 10.43 5.91
N CYS A 170 4.52 9.27 5.65
CA CYS A 170 5.77 9.13 4.93
C CYS A 170 5.54 8.16 3.76
N ASP A 171 5.95 8.54 2.55
CA ASP A 171 5.98 7.65 1.39
C ASP A 171 7.41 7.39 0.92
N TRP A 172 7.62 6.34 0.14
CA TRP A 172 8.94 5.96 -0.39
C TRP A 172 8.95 6.00 -1.91
N LEU A 173 9.70 6.96 -2.46
CA LEU A 173 9.72 7.23 -3.90
C LEU A 173 11.12 7.05 -4.49
N SER A 174 11.20 6.82 -5.79
CA SER A 174 12.48 6.96 -6.50
C SER A 174 13.03 8.38 -6.39
N LYS A 175 14.30 8.57 -6.74
CA LYS A 175 14.95 9.90 -6.83
C LYS A 175 14.16 10.92 -7.66
N LEU A 176 13.41 10.44 -8.65
CA LEU A 176 12.58 11.27 -9.55
C LEU A 176 11.13 11.43 -9.05
N GLY A 177 10.81 11.00 -7.82
CA GLY A 177 9.45 11.08 -7.27
C GLY A 177 8.47 10.01 -7.78
N ASN A 178 8.96 9.02 -8.54
CA ASN A 178 8.11 7.97 -9.12
C ASN A 178 8.06 6.70 -8.28
N ALA A 179 6.93 5.99 -8.37
CA ALA A 179 6.72 4.66 -7.77
C ALA A 179 5.93 3.77 -8.73
N ASN A 180 6.60 3.28 -9.79
CA ASN A 180 5.94 2.60 -10.91
C ASN A 180 5.60 1.12 -10.64
N LEU A 181 6.27 0.50 -9.66
CA LEU A 181 6.09 -0.91 -9.32
C LEU A 181 5.26 -1.04 -8.04
N ILE A 182 5.78 -0.48 -6.96
CA ILE A 182 5.15 -0.47 -5.65
C ILE A 182 5.24 0.96 -5.11
N TYR A 183 4.14 1.47 -4.57
CA TYR A 183 4.12 2.71 -3.80
C TYR A 183 3.93 2.35 -2.32
N PRO A 184 5.00 2.39 -1.51
CA PRO A 184 4.94 2.17 -0.07
C PRO A 184 4.62 3.47 0.66
N SER A 185 3.77 3.40 1.67
CA SER A 185 3.45 4.49 2.58
C SER A 185 3.20 4.01 4.00
N LEU A 186 3.58 4.86 4.96
CA LEU A 186 3.31 4.72 6.38
C LEU A 186 2.56 5.96 6.85
N TYR A 187 1.43 5.81 7.51
CA TYR A 187 0.64 6.97 7.94
C TYR A 187 -0.17 6.75 9.23
N CYS A 188 -0.56 7.85 9.88
CA CYS A 188 -1.44 7.84 11.05
C CYS A 188 -2.88 7.55 10.62
N LYS A 189 -3.44 6.42 11.06
CA LYS A 189 -4.76 5.95 10.60
C LYS A 189 -5.90 6.76 11.20
N ALA A 190 -5.74 7.31 12.41
CA ALA A 190 -6.72 8.22 13.01
C ALA A 190 -6.91 9.49 12.16
N TYR A 191 -5.79 10.12 11.78
CA TYR A 191 -5.78 11.31 10.93
C TYR A 191 -6.37 11.05 9.53
N ASP A 192 -6.03 9.91 8.92
CA ASP A 192 -6.61 9.45 7.65
C ASP A 192 -8.14 9.28 7.73
N LEU A 193 -8.64 8.63 8.79
CA LEU A 193 -10.08 8.44 9.02
C LEU A 193 -10.82 9.78 9.14
N MET A 194 -10.22 10.72 9.88
CA MET A 194 -10.78 12.05 10.10
C MET A 194 -10.98 12.81 8.78
N ILE A 195 -9.97 12.80 7.90
CA ILE A 195 -10.01 13.55 6.63
C ILE A 195 -10.92 12.89 5.60
N HIS A 196 -10.82 11.58 5.43
CA HIS A 196 -11.41 10.90 4.28
C HIS A 196 -12.79 10.29 4.56
N SER A 197 -13.04 9.80 5.78
CA SER A 197 -14.29 9.14 6.13
C SER A 197 -15.21 10.05 6.93
N MET A 198 -14.73 10.62 8.04
CA MET A 198 -15.57 11.40 8.95
C MET A 198 -16.19 12.62 8.28
N LYS A 199 -15.42 13.37 7.49
CA LYS A 199 -15.93 14.54 6.75
C LYS A 199 -17.06 14.17 5.77
N LYS A 200 -16.91 13.06 5.04
CA LYS A 200 -17.92 12.58 4.08
C LYS A 200 -19.18 12.09 4.77
N VAL A 201 -19.01 11.31 5.83
CA VAL A 201 -20.15 10.74 6.59
C VAL A 201 -20.90 11.83 7.35
N LYS A 202 -20.19 12.77 7.98
CA LYS A 202 -20.82 13.97 8.59
C LYS A 202 -21.65 14.75 7.58
N SER A 203 -21.12 14.94 6.37
CA SER A 203 -21.83 15.66 5.30
C SER A 203 -23.05 14.91 4.77
N LYS A 204 -23.05 13.56 4.77
CA LYS A 204 -24.13 12.75 4.19
C LYS A 204 -25.24 12.39 5.19
N PHE A 205 -24.86 12.02 6.42
CA PHE A 205 -25.79 11.49 7.43
C PHE A 205 -26.05 12.48 8.59
N GLY A 206 -25.22 13.53 8.72
CA GLY A 206 -25.30 14.48 9.81
C GLY A 206 -24.47 14.08 11.04
N GLU A 207 -24.33 15.01 11.98
CA GLU A 207 -23.49 14.85 13.18
C GLU A 207 -24.18 14.04 14.29
N SER A 208 -25.51 14.02 14.33
CA SER A 208 -26.28 13.25 15.30
C SER A 208 -26.54 11.79 14.87
N SER A 209 -26.07 11.40 13.68
CA SER A 209 -26.31 10.08 13.09
C SER A 209 -25.52 8.98 13.81
N ASP A 210 -26.05 7.76 13.82
CA ASP A 210 -25.39 6.62 14.46
C ASP A 210 -24.13 6.20 13.69
N GLU A 211 -24.08 6.42 12.38
CA GLU A 211 -22.88 6.25 11.55
C GLU A 211 -21.76 7.19 11.98
N TYR A 212 -22.08 8.47 12.24
CA TYR A 212 -21.08 9.43 12.67
C TYR A 212 -20.60 9.15 14.10
N LYS A 213 -21.50 8.81 15.03
CA LYS A 213 -21.13 8.39 16.39
C LYS A 213 -20.22 7.16 16.39
N TYR A 214 -20.51 6.17 15.53
CA TYR A 214 -19.64 5.01 15.35
C TYR A 214 -18.23 5.43 14.90
N LEU A 215 -18.14 6.32 13.90
CA LEU A 215 -16.84 6.82 13.44
C LEU A 215 -16.09 7.63 14.51
N GLN A 216 -16.80 8.38 15.37
CA GLN A 216 -16.19 9.06 16.50
C GLN A 216 -15.61 8.06 17.52
N HIS A 217 -16.35 7.00 17.83
CA HIS A 217 -15.87 5.93 18.70
C HIS A 217 -14.64 5.23 18.10
N LEU A 218 -14.68 4.94 16.79
CA LEU A 218 -13.54 4.37 16.07
C LEU A 218 -12.33 5.30 16.03
N HIS A 219 -12.53 6.59 15.76
CA HIS A 219 -11.47 7.57 15.79
C HIS A 219 -10.81 7.64 17.17
N LYS A 220 -11.60 7.66 18.25
CA LYS A 220 -11.09 7.62 19.62
C LYS A 220 -10.24 6.37 19.88
N TYR A 221 -10.72 5.20 19.47
CA TYR A 221 -9.95 3.96 19.56
C TYR A 221 -8.60 4.04 18.82
N LEU A 222 -8.58 4.61 17.60
CA LEU A 222 -7.34 4.75 16.83
C LEU A 222 -6.35 5.72 17.48
N VAL A 223 -6.82 6.81 18.09
CA VAL A 223 -5.99 7.77 18.81
C VAL A 223 -5.45 7.17 20.10
N ASP A 224 -6.31 6.52 20.91
CA ASP A 224 -5.93 5.95 22.20
C ASP A 224 -4.87 4.84 22.04
N ASN A 225 -4.89 4.10 20.92
CA ASN A 225 -3.88 3.08 20.60
C ASN A 225 -2.71 3.64 19.77
N GLY A 226 -2.79 4.85 19.26
CA GLY A 226 -1.82 5.41 18.33
C GLY A 226 -1.61 4.52 17.10
N VAL A 227 -2.64 4.34 16.29
CA VAL A 227 -2.60 3.39 15.17
C VAL A 227 -1.92 3.99 13.94
N VAL A 228 -0.86 3.33 13.49
CA VAL A 228 -0.19 3.59 12.21
C VAL A 228 -0.45 2.45 11.22
N ARG A 229 -0.59 2.79 9.94
CA ARG A 229 -0.77 1.81 8.86
C ARG A 229 0.43 1.78 7.94
N PHE A 230 0.97 0.59 7.72
CA PHE A 230 1.86 0.30 6.61
C PHE A 230 0.99 -0.11 5.42
N GLU A 231 1.13 0.57 4.29
CA GLU A 231 0.38 0.29 3.07
C GLU A 231 1.34 0.21 1.87
N GLN A 232 1.11 -0.73 0.97
CA GLN A 232 1.79 -0.83 -0.32
C GLN A 232 0.78 -0.94 -1.45
N LYS A 233 0.83 0.00 -2.40
CA LYS A 233 0.05 -0.07 -3.63
C LYS A 233 0.86 -0.80 -4.69
N VAL A 234 0.46 -2.03 -4.98
CA VAL A 234 1.15 -2.93 -5.90
C VAL A 234 0.55 -2.77 -7.29
N LYS A 235 1.32 -2.20 -8.22
CA LYS A 235 0.86 -1.80 -9.55
C LYS A 235 1.01 -2.92 -10.58
N SER A 236 0.27 -2.79 -11.68
CA SER A 236 0.20 -3.79 -12.77
C SER A 236 1.54 -4.29 -13.25
N ARG A 237 2.54 -3.41 -13.38
CA ARG A 237 3.88 -3.78 -13.85
C ARG A 237 4.59 -4.71 -12.87
N TYR A 238 4.44 -4.49 -11.57
CA TYR A 238 4.98 -5.41 -10.56
C TYR A 238 4.26 -6.75 -10.60
N LEU A 239 2.92 -6.72 -10.63
CA LEU A 239 2.10 -7.93 -10.68
C LEU A 239 2.43 -8.80 -11.90
N GLN A 240 2.56 -8.20 -13.08
CA GLN A 240 2.93 -8.91 -14.32
C GLN A 240 4.35 -9.48 -14.26
N LYS A 241 5.31 -8.72 -13.72
CA LYS A 241 6.71 -9.17 -13.62
C LYS A 241 6.87 -10.42 -12.73
N HIS A 242 5.98 -10.59 -11.75
CA HIS A 242 6.03 -11.66 -10.76
C HIS A 242 4.89 -12.68 -10.92
N ASP A 243 4.18 -12.68 -12.05
CA ASP A 243 3.02 -13.56 -12.32
C ASP A 243 1.94 -13.52 -11.22
N LEU A 244 1.79 -12.38 -10.53
CA LEU A 244 0.80 -12.14 -9.48
C LEU A 244 -0.52 -11.53 -9.99
N CYS A 245 -0.68 -11.43 -11.32
CA CYS A 245 -1.86 -10.83 -11.92
C CYS A 245 -2.98 -11.85 -12.25
N TYR A 246 -2.74 -13.16 -12.18
CA TYR A 246 -3.65 -14.19 -12.68
C TYR A 246 -4.49 -14.80 -11.56
N TRP A 247 -5.74 -14.36 -11.40
CA TRP A 247 -6.57 -14.84 -10.30
C TRP A 247 -6.95 -16.32 -10.44
N GLY A 248 -6.52 -17.16 -9.50
CA GLY A 248 -6.67 -18.62 -9.54
C GLY A 248 -5.41 -19.37 -9.98
N TYR A 249 -4.36 -18.66 -10.39
CA TYR A 249 -3.03 -19.24 -10.66
C TYR A 249 -1.94 -18.61 -9.80
N SER A 250 -2.01 -17.31 -9.55
CA SER A 250 -1.02 -16.56 -8.78
C SER A 250 -0.95 -17.01 -7.32
N GLU A 251 0.28 -17.19 -6.83
CA GLU A 251 0.58 -17.44 -5.41
C GLU A 251 0.77 -16.10 -4.67
N PHE A 252 -0.21 -15.71 -3.87
CA PHE A 252 -0.20 -14.39 -3.21
C PHE A 252 0.67 -14.31 -1.95
N GLU A 253 1.32 -15.41 -1.51
CA GLU A 253 2.28 -15.39 -0.38
C GLU A 253 3.43 -14.41 -0.62
N LEU A 254 3.83 -14.20 -1.88
CA LEU A 254 4.85 -13.21 -2.22
C LEU A 254 4.43 -11.78 -1.85
N LEU A 255 3.13 -11.46 -1.87
CA LEU A 255 2.63 -10.15 -1.41
C LEU A 255 2.84 -9.97 0.10
N GLU A 256 2.66 -11.03 0.88
CA GLU A 256 2.92 -11.00 2.31
C GLU A 256 4.42 -10.84 2.61
N GLN A 257 5.28 -11.53 1.87
CA GLN A 257 6.73 -11.42 2.02
C GLN A 257 7.23 -9.98 1.77
N ILE A 258 6.79 -9.32 0.69
CA ILE A 258 7.21 -7.94 0.40
C ILE A 258 6.67 -6.93 1.41
N HIS A 259 5.48 -7.20 1.96
CA HIS A 259 4.88 -6.35 2.98
C HIS A 259 5.61 -6.49 4.32
N ASN A 260 5.94 -7.72 4.71
CA ASN A 260 6.74 -7.98 5.90
C ASN A 260 8.16 -7.38 5.78
N GLU A 261 8.78 -7.43 4.59
CA GLU A 261 10.03 -6.70 4.34
C GLU A 261 9.86 -5.19 4.58
N PHE A 262 8.73 -4.61 4.16
CA PHE A 262 8.45 -3.20 4.37
C PHE A 262 8.21 -2.86 5.84
N VAL A 263 7.47 -3.68 6.58
CA VAL A 263 7.30 -3.48 8.03
C VAL A 263 8.64 -3.60 8.76
N SER A 264 9.52 -4.52 8.33
CA SER A 264 10.82 -4.77 8.98
C SER A 264 11.80 -3.59 8.93
N ILE A 265 11.52 -2.51 8.19
CA ILE A 265 12.36 -1.30 8.19
C ILE A 265 12.50 -0.70 9.59
N VAL A 266 11.49 -0.90 10.45
CA VAL A 266 11.49 -0.43 11.84
C VAL A 266 12.62 -1.05 12.66
N ASN A 267 13.05 -2.27 12.33
CA ASN A 267 14.12 -2.98 13.04
C ASN A 267 15.49 -2.29 12.86
N LYS A 268 15.60 -1.37 11.89
CA LYS A 268 16.80 -0.58 11.65
C LYS A 268 16.87 0.67 12.52
N LEU A 269 15.83 1.01 13.27
CA LEU A 269 15.78 2.20 14.12
C LEU A 269 16.60 2.06 15.42
N SER A 270 17.47 1.05 15.54
CA SER A 270 18.10 0.68 16.81
C SER A 270 19.13 1.67 17.37
N VAL A 271 19.58 2.67 16.60
CA VAL A 271 20.52 3.67 17.13
C VAL A 271 19.73 4.79 17.79
N THR A 272 19.58 4.68 19.11
CA THR A 272 18.78 5.56 19.96
C THR A 272 19.49 6.83 20.43
N ALA A 273 20.79 7.00 20.15
CA ALA A 273 21.48 8.26 20.38
C ALA A 273 22.71 8.38 19.45
N TYR A 274 22.82 9.49 18.73
CA TYR A 274 23.98 9.80 17.90
C TYR A 274 25.16 10.29 18.77
N ASP A 275 25.56 9.54 19.80
CA ASP A 275 26.87 9.71 20.41
C ASP A 275 27.88 8.83 19.66
N VAL A 276 29.05 9.40 19.35
CA VAL A 276 30.15 8.70 18.66
C VAL A 276 30.56 7.46 19.45
N ASN A 277 30.55 7.52 20.79
CA ASN A 277 30.86 6.39 21.65
C ASN A 277 29.81 5.28 21.50
N THR A 278 28.53 5.64 21.55
CA THR A 278 27.42 4.70 21.37
C THR A 278 27.43 4.05 19.98
N ILE A 279 27.73 4.81 18.92
CA ILE A 279 27.85 4.28 17.55
C ILE A 279 29.03 3.31 17.45
N SER A 280 30.19 3.66 18.00
CA SER A 280 31.36 2.79 18.00
C SER A 280 31.12 1.49 18.76
N GLU A 281 30.51 1.57 19.95
CA GLU A 281 30.14 0.41 20.77
C GLU A 281 29.14 -0.49 20.04
N GLU A 282 28.10 0.08 19.41
CA GLU A 282 27.10 -0.70 18.68
C GLU A 282 27.70 -1.41 17.45
N LEU A 283 28.62 -0.75 16.73
CA LEU A 283 29.34 -1.35 15.61
C LEU A 283 30.20 -2.55 16.05
N LEU A 284 30.84 -2.48 17.22
CA LEU A 284 31.61 -3.57 17.80
C LEU A 284 30.72 -4.69 18.32
N ALA A 285 29.69 -4.35 19.10
CA ALA A 285 28.75 -5.29 19.70
C ALA A 285 28.03 -6.15 18.64
N LYS A 286 27.69 -5.56 17.48
CA LYS A 286 27.08 -6.27 16.35
C LYS A 286 28.11 -6.97 15.44
N GLY A 287 29.40 -6.93 15.76
CA GLY A 287 30.47 -7.56 14.95
C GLY A 287 30.58 -6.99 13.54
N ILE A 288 30.17 -5.73 13.33
CA ILE A 288 30.21 -5.08 12.00
C ILE A 288 31.64 -4.67 11.64
N VAL A 289 32.46 -4.39 12.65
CA VAL A 289 33.87 -4.02 12.53
C VAL A 289 34.73 -4.85 13.48
N ASN A 290 35.99 -5.06 13.11
CA ASN A 290 36.87 -6.01 13.80
C ASN A 290 37.66 -5.38 14.96
N ASN A 291 37.74 -4.05 15.05
CA ASN A 291 38.52 -3.35 16.06
C ASN A 291 38.01 -1.94 16.34
N THR A 292 38.40 -1.41 17.49
CA THR A 292 38.00 -0.09 17.99
C THR A 292 38.40 1.04 17.05
N LYS A 293 39.56 0.95 16.39
CA LYS A 293 40.01 1.96 15.41
C LYS A 293 39.03 2.08 14.24
N ALA A 294 38.60 0.95 13.68
CA ALA A 294 37.64 0.90 12.58
C ALA A 294 36.25 1.37 13.02
N ALA A 295 35.84 1.07 14.26
CA ALA A 295 34.62 1.57 14.87
C ALA A 295 34.63 3.09 14.96
N ASN A 296 35.64 3.66 15.63
CA ASN A 296 35.80 5.11 15.82
C ASN A 296 35.92 5.86 14.49
N THR A 297 36.64 5.30 13.52
CA THR A 297 36.71 5.90 12.17
C THR A 297 35.32 5.94 11.53
N THR A 298 34.55 4.86 11.63
CA THR A 298 33.20 4.80 11.04
C THR A 298 32.23 5.73 11.78
N ALA A 299 32.32 5.84 13.11
CA ALA A 299 31.53 6.77 13.91
C ALA A 299 31.89 8.24 13.61
N PHE A 300 33.16 8.55 13.32
CA PHE A 300 33.58 9.89 12.91
C PHE A 300 32.88 10.35 11.61
N TYR A 301 32.65 9.46 10.64
CA TYR A 301 31.86 9.81 9.45
C TYR A 301 30.43 10.26 9.81
N VAL A 302 29.85 9.70 10.87
CA VAL A 302 28.53 10.13 11.36
C VAL A 302 28.62 11.52 11.98
N TYR A 303 29.61 11.76 12.84
CA TYR A 303 29.83 13.07 13.44
C TYR A 303 30.05 14.18 12.38
N SER A 304 30.91 13.91 11.40
CA SER A 304 31.13 14.78 10.24
C SER A 304 29.84 15.07 9.48
N TRP A 305 29.05 14.03 9.19
CA TRP A 305 27.76 14.16 8.51
C TRP A 305 26.77 15.02 9.30
N MET A 306 26.69 14.85 10.62
CA MET A 306 25.85 15.65 11.52
C MET A 306 26.25 17.13 11.53
N ASN A 307 27.54 17.42 11.40
CA ASN A 307 28.08 18.78 11.28
C ASN A 307 27.98 19.35 9.84
N GLY A 308 27.27 18.66 8.94
CA GLY A 308 26.98 19.15 7.60
C GLY A 308 28.00 18.77 6.53
N GLU A 309 29.01 17.95 6.84
CA GLU A 309 29.97 17.48 5.85
C GLU A 309 29.26 16.67 4.74
N ARG A 310 29.77 16.79 3.52
CA ARG A 310 29.29 16.04 2.34
C ARG A 310 30.41 15.16 1.82
N PHE A 311 30.12 13.87 1.68
CA PHE A 311 31.10 12.89 1.24
C PHE A 311 30.99 12.58 -0.25
N ASP A 312 32.14 12.32 -0.86
CA ASP A 312 32.24 11.79 -2.21
C ASP A 312 32.00 10.27 -2.22
N PHE A 313 30.81 9.85 -2.64
CA PHE A 313 30.41 8.44 -2.71
C PHE A 313 31.07 7.65 -3.86
N SER A 314 31.91 8.27 -4.70
CA SER A 314 32.75 7.53 -5.65
C SER A 314 33.92 6.83 -4.94
N LYS A 315 34.34 7.32 -3.77
CA LYS A 315 35.45 6.77 -2.99
C LYS A 315 35.06 5.46 -2.30
N SER A 316 35.84 4.40 -2.51
CA SER A 316 35.62 3.07 -1.91
C SER A 316 35.57 3.09 -0.38
N GLN A 317 36.36 3.96 0.26
CA GLN A 317 36.37 4.11 1.72
C GLN A 317 35.04 4.66 2.25
N VAL A 318 34.48 5.69 1.61
CA VAL A 318 33.17 6.26 1.94
C VAL A 318 32.07 5.22 1.73
N GLN A 319 32.11 4.46 0.64
CA GLN A 319 31.17 3.37 0.37
C GLN A 319 31.24 2.28 1.47
N THR A 320 32.46 1.95 1.93
CA THR A 320 32.68 0.97 3.00
C THR A 320 32.08 1.43 4.32
N HIS A 321 32.36 2.67 4.75
CA HIS A 321 31.81 3.23 5.99
C HIS A 321 30.30 3.37 5.92
N ARG A 322 29.76 3.86 4.81
CA ARG A 322 28.31 3.89 4.56
C ARG A 322 27.69 2.51 4.67
N ALA A 323 28.29 1.47 4.06
CA ALA A 323 27.77 0.12 4.12
C ALA A 323 27.71 -0.44 5.55
N ARG A 324 28.70 -0.13 6.38
CA ARG A 324 28.72 -0.46 7.82
C ARG A 324 27.62 0.28 8.57
N LEU A 325 27.52 1.59 8.39
CA LEU A 325 26.53 2.45 9.04
C LEU A 325 25.08 2.05 8.71
N ARG A 326 24.81 1.62 7.48
CA ARG A 326 23.46 1.13 7.12
C ARG A 326 23.03 -0.10 7.90
N LYS A 327 23.97 -0.90 8.42
CA LYS A 327 23.64 -2.07 9.26
C LYS A 327 23.12 -1.68 10.64
N ILE A 328 23.38 -0.43 11.07
CA ILE A 328 22.84 0.17 12.28
C ILE A 328 21.82 1.28 11.95
N GLY A 329 21.28 1.31 10.72
CA GLY A 329 20.22 2.27 10.36
C GLY A 329 20.67 3.70 10.08
N ILE A 330 21.98 3.96 9.92
CA ILE A 330 22.48 5.29 9.55
C ILE A 330 22.85 5.30 8.06
N ASP A 331 22.27 6.20 7.27
CA ASP A 331 22.66 6.41 5.87
C ASP A 331 23.17 7.85 5.64
N ILE A 332 24.49 8.03 5.75
CA ILE A 332 25.20 9.30 5.51
C ILE A 332 25.08 9.85 4.07
N ALA A 333 24.45 9.11 3.15
CA ALA A 333 24.10 9.63 1.82
C ALA A 333 22.78 10.40 1.80
N MET A 334 22.02 10.39 2.90
CA MET A 334 20.86 11.25 3.09
C MET A 334 21.29 12.61 3.63
N GLU A 335 20.46 13.63 3.47
CA GLU A 335 20.66 14.88 4.20
C GLU A 335 20.41 14.64 5.69
N TYR A 336 21.33 15.16 6.52
CA TYR A 336 21.13 15.17 7.96
C TYR A 336 19.99 16.12 8.31
N ASP A 337 19.01 15.60 9.06
CA ASP A 337 17.83 16.34 9.47
C ASP A 337 17.60 16.09 10.95
N ALA A 338 18.12 17.00 11.78
CA ALA A 338 17.99 16.95 13.23
C ALA A 338 16.52 16.94 13.69
N SER A 339 15.58 17.42 12.86
CA SER A 339 14.14 17.42 13.21
C SER A 339 13.48 16.03 13.04
N LYS A 340 14.03 15.18 12.16
CA LYS A 340 13.58 13.78 11.96
C LYS A 340 14.17 12.84 12.99
N ILE A 341 15.33 13.21 13.51
CA ILE A 341 15.93 12.59 14.68
C ILE A 341 15.19 13.19 15.88
N SER A 342 13.96 12.70 16.07
CA SER A 342 13.16 13.04 17.23
C SER A 342 14.04 12.93 18.48
N GLY A 343 14.23 14.05 19.18
CA GLY A 343 14.99 14.15 20.42
C GLY A 343 14.40 13.32 21.55
N VAL A 344 14.53 12.00 21.44
CA VAL A 344 14.46 11.03 22.55
C VAL A 344 15.85 10.93 23.20
N VAL A 345 16.61 12.02 23.16
CA VAL A 345 17.87 12.18 23.89
C VAL A 345 17.84 13.57 24.50
N VAL A 346 17.19 13.69 25.66
CA VAL A 346 17.81 14.04 26.95
C VAL A 346 16.79 13.62 28.03
N HIS A 347 17.12 12.59 28.81
CA HIS A 347 16.48 12.13 30.07
C HIS A 347 15.21 11.26 30.10
N ASN A 348 14.55 10.88 29.01
CA ASN A 348 13.54 9.80 29.05
C ASN A 348 13.43 9.09 27.71
N VAL A 349 14.18 7.99 27.55
CA VAL A 349 14.03 7.08 26.42
C VAL A 349 12.68 6.38 26.59
N ARG A 350 11.66 6.83 25.87
CA ARG A 350 10.39 6.11 25.78
C ARG A 350 10.51 5.14 24.61
N ASP A 351 10.75 3.87 24.91
CA ASP A 351 10.72 2.82 23.89
C ASP A 351 9.30 2.76 23.30
N ILE A 352 9.18 3.06 22.01
CA ILE A 352 7.93 2.91 21.28
C ILE A 352 7.81 1.45 20.84
N THR A 353 7.06 0.67 21.60
CA THR A 353 6.77 -0.72 21.23
C THR A 353 5.71 -0.76 20.14
N MET A 354 6.03 -1.43 19.03
CA MET A 354 5.08 -1.67 17.93
C MET A 354 4.37 -3.01 18.14
N THR A 355 3.05 -3.01 18.25
CA THR A 355 2.23 -4.23 18.37
C THR A 355 1.16 -4.28 17.30
N GLU A 356 0.84 -5.46 16.78
CA GLU A 356 -0.24 -5.59 15.80
C GLU A 356 -1.59 -5.13 16.39
N CYS A 357 -2.33 -4.33 15.62
CA CYS A 357 -3.62 -3.79 16.07
C CYS A 357 -4.72 -4.86 15.98
N SER A 358 -5.38 -5.14 17.10
CA SER A 358 -6.47 -6.11 17.17
C SER A 358 -7.83 -5.46 16.88
N LYS A 359 -8.71 -6.20 16.19
CA LYS A 359 -10.07 -5.75 15.92
C LYS A 359 -10.90 -5.74 17.23
N PRO A 360 -11.48 -4.61 17.65
CA PRO A 360 -12.28 -4.57 18.87
C PRO A 360 -13.66 -5.22 18.66
N GLU A 361 -14.26 -5.74 19.74
CA GLU A 361 -15.53 -6.49 19.69
C GLU A 361 -16.72 -5.68 19.15
N TRP A 362 -16.75 -4.37 19.46
CA TRP A 362 -17.80 -3.46 18.99
C TRP A 362 -17.62 -3.03 17.53
N TYR A 363 -16.54 -3.43 16.86
CA TYR A 363 -16.24 -3.02 15.49
C TYR A 363 -17.35 -3.49 14.52
N ARG A 364 -17.84 -2.57 13.69
CA ARG A 364 -18.99 -2.84 12.83
C ARG A 364 -18.59 -3.66 11.61
N GLU A 365 -19.19 -4.83 11.48
CA GLU A 365 -19.01 -5.69 10.32
C GLU A 365 -19.77 -5.19 9.09
N ARG A 366 -19.40 -5.75 7.93
CA ARG A 366 -20.04 -5.44 6.65
C ARG A 366 -21.54 -5.72 6.70
N VAL A 367 -22.32 -4.74 6.24
CA VAL A 367 -23.75 -4.96 6.00
C VAL A 367 -23.88 -5.61 4.62
N THR A 368 -23.95 -6.94 4.58
CA THR A 368 -24.21 -7.69 3.34
C THR A 368 -25.70 -7.58 3.00
N PRO A 369 -26.10 -7.11 1.80
CA PRO A 369 -27.48 -7.28 1.36
C PRO A 369 -27.74 -8.78 1.24
N LEU A 370 -28.63 -9.32 2.07
CA LEU A 370 -29.08 -10.70 1.94
C LEU A 370 -29.66 -10.88 0.53
N ARG A 371 -28.99 -11.66 -0.32
CA ARG A 371 -29.61 -12.24 -1.50
C ARG A 371 -29.59 -13.75 -1.35
N VAL A 372 -30.77 -14.33 -1.29
CA VAL A 372 -31.01 -15.74 -1.53
C VAL A 372 -30.48 -16.02 -2.92
N VAL A 373 -29.39 -16.78 -3.02
CA VAL A 373 -28.94 -17.33 -4.29
C VAL A 373 -29.98 -18.38 -4.67
N GLY A 374 -30.93 -18.00 -5.52
CA GLY A 374 -31.78 -18.97 -6.19
C GLY A 374 -30.89 -19.82 -7.08
N GLU A 375 -30.79 -21.10 -6.76
CA GLU A 375 -30.34 -22.13 -7.69
C GLU A 375 -31.24 -22.07 -8.93
N ASN A 376 -30.65 -21.87 -10.10
CA ASN A 376 -31.24 -22.16 -11.40
C ASN A 376 -30.14 -22.68 -12.33
#